data_AF-A0A524DTP4-F1
#
_entry.id   AF-A0A524DTP4-F1
#
_cell.length_a   1.000
_cell.length_b   1.000
_cell.length_c   1.000
_cell.angle_alpha   90.00
_cell.angle_beta   90.00
_cell.angle_gamma   90.00
#
_symmetry.space_group_name_H-M   'P 1'
#
loop_
_entity.id
_entity.type
_entity.pdbx_description
1 polymer ?
#
loop_
_entity_poly.entity_id
_entity_poly.type
_entity_poly.pdbx_seq_one_letter_code
_entity_poly.pdbx_strand_id
1 'polypeptide(L)'
;MKELKSDIRVNGIDKRLVLIQPNSQGHDELSIINNEAVVAKIVGISIDTIMERKKVLLKREKLGKTGTYLKREIGIDETVEEVLKNLADKKRIIRNKLNLR
;
A
#
# COMPACT_ATOMS: atom_id res chain seq x y z
N MET A 1 -21.27 11.35 7.10
CA MET A 1 -21.69 10.48 8.22
C MET A 1 -23.10 9.90 8.10
N LYS A 2 -23.95 10.33 7.15
CA LYS A 2 -25.28 9.71 6.97
C LYS A 2 -25.18 8.25 6.52
N GLU A 3 -24.36 7.94 5.53
CA GLU A 3 -24.24 6.57 4.96
C GLU A 3 -23.73 5.55 5.99
N LEU A 4 -22.70 5.90 6.77
CA LEU A 4 -22.17 5.03 7.82
C LEU A 4 -23.18 4.77 8.95
N LYS A 5 -24.05 5.74 9.25
CA LYS A 5 -25.14 5.58 10.22
C LYS A 5 -26.34 4.81 9.66
N SER A 6 -26.41 4.66 8.35
CA SER A 6 -27.49 4.00 7.62
C SER A 6 -27.09 2.63 7.05
N ASP A 7 -25.90 2.12 7.41
CA ASP A 7 -25.33 0.86 6.94
C ASP A 7 -25.31 0.71 5.40
N ILE A 8 -25.16 1.83 4.69
CA ILE A 8 -25.16 1.85 3.22
C ILE A 8 -23.74 1.54 2.74
N ARG A 9 -23.59 0.45 2.00
CA ARG A 9 -22.33 0.10 1.31
C ARG A 9 -22.17 0.97 0.06
N VAL A 10 -20.95 1.45 -0.17
CA VAL A 10 -20.61 2.32 -1.30
C VAL A 10 -19.39 1.79 -2.06
N ASN A 11 -19.30 2.14 -3.34
CA ASN A 11 -18.14 1.82 -4.18
C ASN A 11 -16.91 2.54 -3.66
N GLY A 12 -15.76 1.86 -3.66
CA GLY A 12 -14.51 2.43 -3.18
C GLY A 12 -13.30 1.86 -3.91
N ILE A 13 -12.18 2.57 -3.82
CA ILE A 13 -10.90 2.14 -4.38
C ILE A 13 -9.94 1.86 -3.24
N ASP A 14 -9.39 0.66 -3.18
CA ASP A 14 -8.35 0.32 -2.21
C ASP A 14 -6.93 0.64 -2.74
N LYS A 15 -5.94 0.70 -1.84
CA LYS A 15 -4.52 1.01 -2.10
C LYS A 15 -3.85 0.01 -3.04
N ARG A 16 -4.44 -1.17 -3.24
CA ARG A 16 -4.04 -2.16 -4.25
C ARG A 16 -4.39 -1.74 -5.68
N LEU A 17 -5.00 -0.56 -5.86
CA LEU A 17 -5.53 -0.07 -7.14
C LEU A 17 -6.65 -0.98 -7.69
N VAL A 18 -7.56 -1.37 -6.78
CA VAL A 18 -8.72 -2.22 -7.07
C VAL A 18 -9.98 -1.48 -6.66
N LEU A 19 -10.97 -1.45 -7.56
CA LEU A 19 -12.34 -1.04 -7.28
C LEU A 19 -13.03 -2.17 -6.52
N ILE A 20 -13.60 -1.82 -5.38
CA ILE A 20 -14.47 -2.67 -4.55
C ILE A 20 -15.91 -2.22 -4.81
N GLN A 21 -16.69 -3.07 -5.45
CA GLN A 21 -18.09 -2.83 -5.76
C GLN A 21 -18.97 -3.73 -4.90
N PRO A 22 -19.74 -3.19 -3.92
CA PRO A 22 -20.61 -4.01 -3.10
C PRO A 22 -21.66 -4.75 -3.93
N ASN A 23 -21.94 -6.01 -3.56
CA ASN A 23 -23.02 -6.80 -4.12
C ASN A 23 -23.86 -7.43 -3.00
N SER A 24 -24.90 -8.19 -3.34
CA SER A 24 -25.84 -8.76 -2.38
C SER A 24 -25.22 -9.80 -1.42
N GLN A 25 -24.04 -10.34 -1.72
CA GLN A 25 -23.36 -11.36 -0.92
C GLN A 25 -22.00 -10.89 -0.36
N GLY A 26 -21.52 -9.70 -0.74
CA GLY A 26 -20.14 -9.27 -0.48
C GLY A 26 -19.76 -8.09 -1.37
N HIS A 27 -18.73 -8.29 -2.20
CA HIS A 27 -18.25 -7.32 -3.18
C HIS A 27 -17.57 -8.01 -4.37
N ASP A 28 -17.60 -7.34 -5.51
CA ASP A 28 -16.80 -7.67 -6.68
C ASP A 28 -15.55 -6.79 -6.73
N GLU A 29 -14.47 -7.34 -7.27
CA GLU A 29 -13.18 -6.66 -7.42
C GLU A 29 -12.86 -6.43 -8.90
N LEU A 30 -12.51 -5.18 -9.25
CA LEU A 30 -12.06 -4.82 -10.59
C LEU A 30 -10.75 -4.05 -10.53
N SER A 31 -9.74 -4.50 -11.28
CA SER A 31 -8.47 -3.77 -11.38
C SER A 31 -8.69 -2.42 -12.07
N ILE A 32 -8.14 -1.37 -11.47
CA ILE A 32 -8.16 -0.02 -12.03
C ILE A 32 -7.24 0.10 -13.24
N ILE A 33 -6.16 -0.70 -13.25
CA ILE A 33 -5.18 -0.66 -14.33
C ILE A 33 -5.87 -1.08 -15.62
N ASN A 34 -5.87 -0.19 -16.62
CA ASN A 34 -6.55 -0.31 -17.91
C ASN A 34 -8.08 -0.10 -17.87
N ASN A 35 -8.66 0.22 -16.72
CA ASN A 35 -10.09 0.52 -16.55
C ASN A 35 -10.34 1.90 -15.91
N GLU A 36 -9.37 2.81 -15.97
CA GLU A 36 -9.36 4.06 -15.19
C GLU A 36 -10.59 4.93 -15.48
N ALA A 37 -10.97 5.07 -16.75
CA ALA A 37 -12.13 5.85 -17.16
C ALA A 37 -13.46 5.25 -16.68
N VAL A 38 -13.57 3.92 -16.67
CA VAL A 38 -14.77 3.20 -16.21
C VAL A 38 -14.89 3.34 -14.70
N VAL A 39 -13.80 3.08 -13.98
CA VAL A 39 -13.77 3.19 -12.51
C VAL A 39 -14.04 4.63 -12.06
N ALA A 40 -13.49 5.64 -12.75
CA ALA A 40 -13.76 7.05 -12.47
C ALA A 40 -15.26 7.37 -12.50
N LYS A 41 -15.97 6.86 -13.51
CA LYS A 41 -17.42 7.02 -13.63
C LYS A 41 -18.18 6.29 -12.53
N ILE A 42 -17.79 5.05 -12.20
CA ILE A 42 -18.45 4.23 -11.18
C ILE A 42 -18.34 4.85 -9.78
N VAL A 43 -17.17 5.42 -9.46
CA VAL A 43 -16.90 6.02 -8.14
C VAL A 43 -17.32 7.49 -8.09
N GLY A 44 -17.52 8.15 -9.23
CA GLY A 44 -17.92 9.55 -9.29
C GLY A 44 -16.77 10.53 -9.02
N ILE A 45 -15.55 10.18 -9.41
CA ILE A 45 -14.35 11.03 -9.27
C ILE A 45 -13.72 11.31 -10.63
N SER A 46 -12.91 12.37 -10.70
CA SER A 46 -12.20 12.69 -11.96
C SER A 46 -11.19 11.59 -12.32
N ILE A 47 -11.01 11.36 -13.63
CA ILE A 47 -9.99 10.42 -14.12
C ILE A 47 -8.58 10.87 -13.71
N ASP A 48 -8.33 12.18 -13.63
CA ASP A 48 -7.05 12.75 -13.21
C ASP A 48 -6.71 12.34 -11.77
N THR A 49 -7.70 12.33 -10.87
CA THR A 49 -7.52 11.86 -9.48
C THR A 49 -7.08 10.40 -9.45
N ILE A 50 -7.64 9.55 -10.31
CA ILE A 50 -7.25 8.14 -10.41
C ILE A 50 -5.83 8.02 -10.96
N MET A 51 -5.50 8.75 -12.02
CA MET A 51 -4.19 8.72 -12.66
C MET A 51 -3.07 9.19 -11.72
N GLU A 52 -3.32 10.25 -10.95
CA GLU A 52 -2.39 10.73 -9.93
C GLU A 52 -2.14 9.67 -8.85
N ARG A 53 -3.22 9.07 -8.33
CA ARG A 53 -3.14 8.01 -7.30
C ARG A 53 -2.40 6.78 -7.81
N LYS A 54 -2.71 6.33 -9.02
CA LYS A 54 -2.01 5.23 -9.70
C LYS A 54 -0.51 5.51 -9.78
N LYS A 55 -0.12 6.69 -10.28
CA LYS A 55 1.29 7.09 -10.39
C LYS A 55 2.00 7.09 -9.03
N VAL A 56 1.37 7.64 -8.00
CA VAL A 56 1.96 7.71 -6.64
C VAL A 56 2.11 6.32 -6.02
N LEU A 57 1.08 5.47 -6.10
CA LEU A 57 1.10 4.14 -5.49
C LEU A 57 2.09 3.20 -6.19
N LEU A 58 2.10 3.17 -7.53
CA LEU A 58 3.08 2.39 -8.29
C LEU A 58 4.52 2.86 -8.03
N LYS A 59 4.74 4.19 -7.94
CA LYS A 59 6.05 4.74 -7.60
C LYS A 59 6.49 4.30 -6.20
N ARG A 60 5.58 4.29 -5.23
CA ARG A 60 5.87 3.84 -3.84
C ARG A 60 6.14 2.34 -3.76
N GLU A 61 5.49 1.54 -4.57
CA GLU A 61 5.75 0.11 -4.65
C GLU A 61 7.14 -0.16 -5.22
N LYS A 62 7.50 0.51 -6.32
CA LYS A 62 8.81 0.37 -6.99
C LYS A 62 9.98 0.93 -6.19
N LEU A 63 9.84 2.15 -5.64
CA LEU A 63 10.94 2.89 -5.01
C LEU A 63 10.92 2.80 -3.47
N GLY A 64 9.84 2.29 -2.89
CA GLY A 64 9.61 2.32 -1.45
C GLY A 64 8.89 3.60 -0.98
N LYS A 65 8.50 3.60 0.30
CA LYS A 65 7.92 4.76 0.97
C LYS A 65 9.04 5.67 1.46
N THR A 66 8.87 6.98 1.31
CA THR A 66 9.72 7.96 1.99
C THR A 66 9.69 7.72 3.50
N GLY A 67 10.85 7.69 4.16
CA GLY A 67 10.96 7.44 5.60
C GLY A 67 11.33 5.99 5.98
N THR A 68 11.37 5.05 5.03
CA THR A 68 11.92 3.71 5.27
C THR A 68 13.44 3.74 5.10
N TYR A 69 14.18 3.68 6.21
CA TYR A 69 15.66 3.68 6.19
C TYR A 69 16.24 2.29 5.80
N LEU A 70 15.56 1.22 6.20
CA LEU A 70 15.98 -0.16 5.95
C LEU A 70 14.78 -0.98 5.53
N LYS A 71 14.85 -1.59 4.35
CA LYS A 71 13.93 -2.63 3.89
C LYS A 71 14.79 -3.80 3.39
N ARG A 72 14.68 -4.95 4.04
CA ARG A 72 15.37 -6.18 3.66
C ARG A 72 14.42 -7.35 3.89
N GLU A 73 14.32 -8.22 2.91
CA GLU A 73 13.63 -9.51 3.05
C GLU A 73 14.57 -10.50 3.75
N ILE A 74 14.04 -11.29 4.67
CA ILE A 74 14.79 -12.26 5.46
C ILE A 74 14.59 -13.63 4.80
N GLY A 75 15.69 -14.29 4.45
CA GLY A 75 15.66 -15.64 3.90
C GLY A 75 15.09 -16.64 4.92
N ILE A 76 14.62 -17.80 4.44
CA ILE A 76 14.00 -18.80 5.33
C ILE A 76 15.00 -19.40 6.33
N ASP A 77 16.28 -19.38 5.97
CA ASP A 77 17.40 -19.86 6.79
C ASP A 77 18.05 -18.75 7.64
N GLU A 78 17.55 -17.51 7.55
CA GLU A 78 18.11 -16.38 8.29
C GLU A 78 17.25 -16.05 9.52
N THR A 79 17.90 -15.71 10.64
CA THR A 79 17.20 -15.19 11.82
C THR A 79 17.20 -13.66 11.83
N VAL A 80 16.14 -13.05 12.37
CA VAL A 80 16.01 -11.58 12.44
C VAL A 80 17.19 -10.96 13.20
N GLU A 81 17.61 -11.62 14.28
CA GLU A 81 18.70 -11.22 15.16
C GLU A 81 20.04 -11.21 14.43
N GLU A 82 20.36 -12.27 13.70
CA GLU A 82 21.59 -12.38 12.91
C GLU A 82 21.65 -11.29 11.85
N VAL A 83 20.55 -11.09 11.13
CA VAL A 83 20.44 -10.07 10.09
C VAL A 83 20.64 -8.67 10.67
N LEU A 84 19.98 -8.36 11.79
CA LEU A 84 20.11 -7.05 12.45
C LEU A 84 21.52 -6.82 12.98
N LYS A 85 22.15 -7.84 13.57
CA LYS A 85 23.53 -7.77 14.05
C LYS A 85 24.51 -7.49 12.91
N ASN A 86 24.43 -8.26 11.83
CA ASN A 86 25.23 -8.07 10.62
C ASN A 86 25.05 -6.66 10.02
N LEU A 87 23.83 -6.12 10.07
CA LEU A 87 23.55 -4.76 9.61
C LEU A 87 24.10 -3.68 10.54
N ALA A 88 24.07 -3.89 11.86
CA ALA A 88 24.64 -2.99 12.86
C ALA A 88 26.18 -2.93 12.80
N ASP A 89 26.82 -4.07 12.51
CA ASP A 89 28.27 -4.16 12.32
C ASP A 89 28.72 -3.33 11.11
N LYS A 90 27.92 -3.33 10.04
CA LYS A 90 28.21 -2.60 8.80
C LYS A 90 27.75 -1.13 8.82
N LYS A 91 26.66 -0.79 9.50
CA LYS A 91 26.03 0.55 9.44
C LYS A 91 25.90 1.19 10.83
N ARG A 92 26.65 2.28 11.05
CA ARG A 92 26.66 3.04 12.32
C ARG A 92 25.28 3.46 12.82
N ILE A 93 24.41 3.93 11.92
CA ILE A 93 23.08 4.40 12.31
C ILE A 93 22.16 3.27 12.82
N ILE A 94 22.33 2.04 12.33
CA ILE A 94 21.61 0.87 12.84
C ILE A 94 22.16 0.49 14.22
N ARG A 95 23.49 0.46 14.37
CA ARG A 95 24.16 0.21 15.66
C ARG A 95 23.69 1.18 16.75
N ASN A 96 23.68 2.47 16.43
CA ASN A 96 23.24 3.51 17.35
C ASN A 96 21.77 3.35 17.78
N LYS A 97 20.91 2.81 16.91
CA LYS A 97 19.49 2.58 17.22
C LYS A 97 19.26 1.36 18.12
N LEU A 98 20.16 0.38 18.06
CA LEU A 98 20.06 -0.83 18.89
C LEU A 98 20.64 -0.63 20.30
N ASN A 99 21.16 0.56 20.62
CA ASN A 99 21.89 0.83 21.88
C ASN A 99 23.02 -0.17 22.17
N LEU A 100 23.54 -0.83 21.13
CA LEU A 100 24.75 -1.65 21.17
C LEU A 100 25.94 -0.68 21.26
N ARG A 101 26.20 -0.18 22.47
CA ARG A 101 27.43 0.54 22.80
C ARG A 101 28.52 -0.45 23.17
#